data_AF-A0A1J4V738-F1
#
_entry.id   AF-A0A1J4V738-F1
#
_cell.length_a   1.000
_cell.length_b   1.000
_cell.length_c   1.000
_cell.angle_alpha   90.00
_cell.angle_beta   90.00
_cell.angle_gamma   90.00
#
_symmetry.space_group_name_H-M   'P 1'
#
loop_
_entity.id
_entity.type
_entity.pdbx_description
1 polymer ?
#
loop_
_entity_poly.entity_id
_entity_poly.type
_entity_poly.pdbx_seq_one_letter_code
_entity_poly.pdbx_strand_id
1 'polypeptide(L)'
;MLTINTETEFTKLFTDWCEKWGTFLKEKSLNEKTGRLTYTHRKLRSARDSIKRHLPYLFTFERYPELKIPNTTNSLDGSFSKVKKSIGVHAGLSHNQKMKMVMTLLGGKL
;
A
#
# COMPACT_ATOMS: atom_id res chain seq x y z
N MET A 1 -9.11 3.99 19.14
CA MET A 1 -9.04 3.07 17.99
C MET A 1 -10.04 3.56 16.96
N LEU A 2 -9.66 3.67 15.68
CA LEU A 2 -10.63 4.01 14.63
C LEU A 2 -11.49 2.78 14.36
N THR A 3 -12.68 2.77 14.94
CA THR A 3 -13.73 1.74 14.79
C THR A 3 -14.47 1.91 13.47
N ILE A 4 -13.75 2.15 12.37
CA ILE A 4 -14.40 2.26 11.06
C ILE A 4 -14.58 0.83 10.54
N ASN A 5 -15.78 0.29 10.71
CA ASN A 5 -16.02 -1.14 10.62
C ASN A 5 -16.46 -1.63 9.23
N THR A 6 -16.76 -0.72 8.30
CA THR A 6 -17.25 -1.09 6.96
C THR A 6 -16.64 -0.23 5.86
N GLU A 7 -16.58 -0.79 4.66
CA GLU A 7 -16.21 -0.07 3.44
C GLU A 7 -16.98 1.25 3.26
N THR A 8 -18.29 1.20 3.51
CA THR A 8 -19.19 2.34 3.27
C THR A 8 -18.90 3.52 4.19
N GLU A 9 -18.72 3.25 5.48
CA GLU A 9 -18.41 4.26 6.48
C GLU A 9 -17.04 4.89 6.23
N PHE A 10 -16.03 4.05 5.92
CA PHE A 10 -14.70 4.55 5.57
C PHE A 10 -14.71 5.43 4.33
N THR A 11 -15.39 4.97 3.28
CA THR A 11 -15.47 5.71 2.01
C THR A 11 -16.14 7.06 2.20
N LYS A 12 -17.20 7.13 3.01
CA LYS A 12 -17.87 8.39 3.36
C LYS A 12 -16.93 9.34 4.11
N LEU A 13 -16.37 8.89 5.24
CA LEU A 13 -15.47 9.70 6.07
C LEU A 13 -14.24 10.18 5.28
N PHE A 14 -13.68 9.32 4.43
CA PHE A 14 -12.55 9.66 3.58
C PHE A 14 -12.93 10.70 2.51
N THR A 15 -14.14 10.60 1.94
CA THR A 15 -14.64 11.57 0.96
C THR A 15 -14.86 12.93 1.62
N ASP A 16 -15.54 12.98 2.76
CA ASP A 16 -15.78 14.20 3.55
C ASP A 16 -14.44 14.87 3.93
N TRP A 17 -13.46 14.06 4.34
CA TRP A 17 -12.11 14.55 4.63
C TRP A 17 -11.43 15.13 3.39
N CYS A 18 -11.54 14.46 2.23
CA CYS A 18 -10.97 14.92 0.97
C CYS A 18 -11.57 16.26 0.52
N GLU A 19 -12.86 16.46 0.73
CA GLU A 19 -13.55 17.73 0.43
C GLU A 19 -13.09 18.83 1.38
N LYS A 20 -13.14 18.58 2.70
CA LYS A 20 -12.75 19.53 3.74
C LYS A 20 -11.31 20.05 3.55
N TRP A 21 -10.36 19.16 3.24
CA TRP A 21 -8.95 19.51 3.12
C TRP A 21 -8.49 19.71 1.66
N GLY A 22 -9.43 19.69 0.71
CA GLY A 22 -9.11 19.76 -0.72
C GLY A 22 -8.41 21.05 -1.14
N THR A 23 -8.80 22.19 -0.56
CA THR A 23 -8.21 23.50 -0.80
C THR A 23 -6.83 23.63 -0.16
N PHE A 24 -6.71 23.28 1.11
CA PHE A 24 -5.45 23.23 1.85
C PHE A 24 -4.37 22.40 1.13
N LEU A 25 -4.73 21.21 0.63
CA LEU A 25 -3.78 20.33 -0.11
C LEU A 25 -3.41 20.84 -1.51
N LYS A 26 -4.07 21.90 -2.02
CA LYS A 26 -3.72 22.55 -3.29
C LYS A 26 -2.72 23.70 -3.11
N GLU A 27 -2.46 24.13 -1.87
CA GLU A 27 -1.48 25.16 -1.56
C GLU A 27 -0.11 24.82 -2.14
N LYS A 28 0.56 25.86 -2.66
CA LYS A 28 1.89 25.78 -3.25
C LYS A 28 2.81 26.78 -2.57
N SER A 29 4.03 26.34 -2.28
CA SER A 29 5.10 27.19 -1.77
C SER A 29 6.22 27.27 -2.81
N LEU A 30 6.88 28.42 -2.87
CA LEU A 30 8.08 28.59 -3.67
C LEU A 30 9.19 27.76 -3.05
N ASN A 31 9.83 26.92 -3.85
CA ASN A 31 10.99 26.17 -3.41
C ASN A 31 12.24 27.05 -3.58
N GLU A 32 12.78 27.56 -2.48
CA GLU A 32 13.92 28.49 -2.45
C GLU A 32 15.16 27.97 -3.21
N LYS A 33 15.36 26.65 -3.25
CA LYS A 33 16.52 26.04 -3.93
C LYS A 33 16.36 25.94 -5.44
N THR A 34 15.13 25.89 -5.93
CA THR A 34 14.84 25.61 -7.36
C THR A 34 14.10 26.74 -8.05
N GLY A 35 13.61 27.73 -7.31
CA GLY A 35 12.77 28.82 -7.80
C GLY A 35 11.40 28.38 -8.33
N ARG A 36 11.00 27.12 -8.14
CA ARG A 36 9.75 26.56 -8.69
C ARG A 36 8.66 26.50 -7.63
N LEU A 37 7.42 26.75 -8.04
CA LEU A 37 6.25 26.51 -7.20
C LEU A 37 6.01 25.01 -7.04
N THR A 38 6.03 24.52 -5.81
CA THR A 38 5.79 23.11 -5.47
C THR A 38 4.65 23.00 -4.46
N TYR A 39 3.91 21.89 -4.49
CA TYR A 39 2.86 21.65 -3.50
C TYR A 39 3.45 21.60 -2.09
N THR A 40 2.93 22.42 -1.19
CA THR A 40 3.39 22.53 0.21
C THR A 40 3.22 21.20 0.94
N HIS A 41 2.07 20.54 0.72
CA HIS A 41 1.71 19.27 1.37
C HIS A 41 1.94 18.05 0.48
N ARG A 42 3.05 18.02 -0.29
CA ARG A 42 3.30 16.97 -1.30
C ARG A 42 3.13 15.54 -0.77
N LYS A 43 3.69 15.23 0.40
CA LYS A 43 3.62 13.88 1.01
C LYS A 43 2.19 13.48 1.36
N LEU A 44 1.47 14.37 2.04
CA LEU A 44 0.09 14.14 2.47
C LEU A 44 -0.86 14.01 1.27
N ARG A 45 -0.67 14.87 0.26
CA ARG A 45 -1.40 14.77 -1.01
C ARG A 45 -1.16 13.43 -1.70
N SER A 46 0.09 12.98 -1.75
CA SER A 46 0.44 11.69 -2.36
C SER A 46 -0.17 10.51 -1.59
N ALA A 47 -0.22 10.57 -0.25
CA ALA A 47 -0.88 9.56 0.56
C ALA A 47 -2.40 9.51 0.30
N ARG A 48 -3.07 10.67 0.29
CA ARG A 48 -4.49 10.79 -0.08
C ARG A 48 -4.75 10.20 -1.47
N ASP A 49 -3.96 10.59 -2.46
CA ASP A 49 -4.16 10.14 -3.84
C ASP A 49 -3.91 8.62 -3.98
N SER A 50 -3.00 8.06 -3.18
CA SER A 50 -2.82 6.61 -3.06
C SER A 50 -4.06 5.92 -2.50
N ILE A 51 -4.58 6.39 -1.35
CA ILE A 51 -5.80 5.83 -0.75
C ILE A 51 -6.96 5.92 -1.74
N LYS A 52 -7.16 7.08 -2.38
CA LYS A 52 -8.23 7.29 -3.36
C LYS A 52 -8.14 6.32 -4.55
N ARG A 53 -6.92 6.07 -5.06
CA ARG A 53 -6.69 5.14 -6.16
C ARG A 53 -6.93 3.68 -5.76
N HIS A 54 -6.55 3.32 -4.54
CA HIS A 54 -6.63 1.94 -4.05
C HIS A 54 -7.93 1.63 -3.30
N LEU A 55 -8.79 2.62 -3.08
CA LEU A 55 -10.05 2.48 -2.36
C LEU A 55 -10.90 1.28 -2.82
N PRO A 56 -11.06 1.00 -4.14
CA PRO A 56 -11.83 -0.15 -4.59
C PRO A 56 -11.27 -1.52 -4.18
N TYR A 57 -10.00 -1.57 -3.75
CA TYR A 57 -9.30 -2.80 -3.39
C TYR A 57 -9.09 -2.95 -1.88
N LEU A 58 -9.20 -1.87 -1.09
CA LEU A 58 -8.94 -1.89 0.36
C LEU A 58 -9.88 -2.86 1.11
N PHE A 59 -11.12 -2.99 0.65
CA PHE A 59 -12.17 -3.79 1.29
C PHE A 59 -12.48 -5.07 0.51
N THR A 60 -11.53 -5.57 -0.28
CA THR A 60 -11.72 -6.81 -1.07
C THR A 60 -12.11 -8.01 -0.18
N PHE A 61 -11.59 -8.08 1.05
CA PHE A 61 -11.95 -9.12 2.03
C PHE A 61 -13.41 -9.05 2.48
N GLU A 62 -14.02 -7.86 2.50
CA GLU A 62 -15.43 -7.64 2.86
C GLU A 62 -16.35 -7.97 1.68
N ARG A 63 -15.93 -7.63 0.45
CA ARG A 63 -16.71 -7.86 -0.78
C ARG A 63 -16.77 -9.32 -1.22
N TYR A 64 -15.72 -10.09 -0.93
CA TYR A 64 -15.57 -11.48 -1.40
C TYR A 64 -15.29 -12.44 -0.23
N PRO A 65 -16.25 -12.64 0.69
CA PRO A 65 -16.08 -13.51 1.86
C PRO A 65 -15.82 -14.98 1.48
N GLU A 66 -16.28 -15.42 0.31
CA GLU A 66 -16.06 -16.77 -0.23
C GLU A 66 -14.59 -17.08 -0.50
N LEU A 67 -13.78 -16.06 -0.78
CA LEU A 67 -12.33 -16.19 -0.98
C LEU A 67 -11.57 -16.36 0.33
N LYS A 68 -12.24 -16.18 1.49
CA LYS A 68 -11.65 -16.31 2.84
C LYS A 68 -10.37 -15.49 3.02
N ILE A 69 -10.31 -14.31 2.38
CA ILE A 69 -9.17 -13.40 2.48
C ILE A 69 -9.15 -12.84 3.91
N PRO A 70 -8.03 -12.94 4.64
CA PRO A 70 -7.94 -12.34 5.95
C PRO A 70 -8.01 -10.81 5.85
N ASN A 71 -8.60 -10.17 6.86
CA ASN A 71 -8.67 -8.70 6.96
C ASN A 71 -7.30 -8.03 7.25
N THR A 72 -6.24 -8.81 7.44
CA THR A 72 -4.86 -8.33 7.66
C THR A 72 -3.89 -9.00 6.71
N THR A 73 -2.84 -8.29 6.31
CA THR A 73 -1.78 -8.81 5.45
C THR A 73 -0.64 -9.49 6.22
N ASN A 74 -0.77 -9.64 7.55
CA ASN A 74 0.30 -10.15 8.43
C ASN A 74 0.89 -11.49 7.94
N SER A 75 0.06 -12.39 7.43
CA SER A 75 0.51 -13.68 6.88
C SER A 75 1.35 -13.51 5.61
N LEU A 76 0.95 -12.59 4.71
CA LEU A 76 1.71 -12.25 3.50
C LEU A 76 3.02 -11.56 3.86
N ASP A 77 3.00 -10.60 4.78
CA ASP A 77 4.19 -9.87 5.22
C ASP A 77 5.22 -10.79 5.89
N GLY A 78 4.76 -11.75 6.69
CA GLY A 78 5.61 -12.80 7.26
C GLY A 78 6.23 -13.69 6.18
N SER A 79 5.42 -14.14 5.22
CA SER A 79 5.88 -14.95 4.08
C SER A 79 6.93 -14.23 3.24
N PHE A 80 6.69 -12.96 2.89
CA PHE A 80 7.63 -12.16 2.11
C PHE A 80 8.91 -11.84 2.89
N SER A 81 8.82 -11.62 4.21
CA SER A 81 9.99 -11.40 5.05
C SER A 81 10.90 -12.63 5.07
N LYS A 82 10.32 -13.84 5.16
CA LYS A 82 11.05 -15.10 5.06
C LYS A 82 11.77 -15.23 3.71
N VAL A 83 11.07 -14.97 2.61
CA VAL A 83 11.64 -15.03 1.25
C VAL A 83 12.78 -14.04 1.08
N LYS A 84 12.60 -12.77 1.48
CA LYS A 84 13.65 -11.73 1.41
C LYS A 84 14.88 -12.12 2.21
N LYS A 85 14.70 -12.69 3.41
CA LYS A 85 15.81 -13.17 4.25
C LYS A 85 16.60 -14.28 3.54
N SER A 86 15.92 -15.27 2.97
CA SER A 86 16.58 -16.35 2.22
C SER A 86 17.36 -15.83 1.01
N ILE A 87 16.78 -14.91 0.22
CA ILE A 87 17.50 -14.29 -0.91
C ILE A 87 18.72 -13.49 -0.44
N GLY A 88 18.59 -12.77 0.68
CA GLY A 88 19.68 -11.99 1.27
C GLY A 88 20.86 -12.85 1.73
N VAL A 89 20.58 -13.98 2.39
CA VAL A 89 21.63 -14.96 2.80
C VAL A 89 22.35 -15.52 1.58
N HIS A 90 21.64 -15.75 0.48
CA HIS A 90 22.18 -16.32 -0.75
C HIS A 90 22.33 -15.26 -1.87
N ALA A 91 22.89 -14.10 -1.53
CA ALA A 91 23.02 -12.97 -2.45
C ALA A 91 23.83 -13.28 -3.72
N GLY A 92 24.79 -14.22 -3.64
CA GLY A 92 25.63 -14.66 -4.76
C GLY A 92 24.93 -15.55 -5.81
N LEU A 93 23.69 -15.98 -5.57
CA LEU A 93 22.94 -16.77 -6.54
C LEU A 93 22.55 -15.94 -7.77
N SER A 94 22.61 -16.60 -8.93
CA SER A 94 22.06 -16.05 -10.17
C SER A 94 20.56 -15.80 -10.05
N HIS A 95 20.02 -14.93 -10.90
CA HIS A 95 18.58 -14.61 -10.91
C HIS A 95 17.71 -15.88 -11.02
N ASN A 96 18.08 -16.80 -11.91
CA ASN A 96 17.35 -18.06 -12.13
C ASN A 96 17.33 -18.94 -10.87
N GLN A 97 18.44 -19.00 -10.13
CA GLN A 97 18.53 -19.76 -8.88
C GLN A 97 17.71 -19.10 -7.76
N LYS A 98 17.73 -17.77 -7.66
CA LYS A 98 16.87 -17.02 -6.73
C LYS A 98 15.39 -17.26 -7.04
N MET A 99 15.01 -17.27 -8.31
CA MET A 99 13.63 -17.57 -8.71
C MET A 99 13.21 -19.00 -8.34
N LYS A 100 14.05 -20.00 -8.58
CA LYS A 100 13.78 -21.39 -8.13
C LYS A 100 13.58 -21.44 -6.61
N MET A 101 14.44 -20.76 -5.85
CA MET A 101 14.34 -20.68 -4.39
C MET A 101 13.02 -20.04 -3.95
N VAL A 102 12.63 -18.91 -4.56
CA VAL A 102 11.34 -18.25 -4.28
C VAL A 102 10.18 -19.20 -4.56
N MET A 103 10.16 -19.88 -5.71
CA MET A 103 9.10 -20.83 -6.06
C MET A 103 9.01 -21.98 -5.04
N THR A 104 10.15 -22.56 -4.64
CA THR A 104 10.19 -23.60 -3.61
C THR A 104 9.69 -23.09 -2.25
N LEU A 105 10.08 -21.87 -1.83
CA LEU A 105 9.65 -21.28 -0.56
C LEU A 105 8.15 -20.94 -0.54
N LEU A 106 7.58 -20.61 -1.69
CA LEU A 106 6.15 -20.31 -1.85
C LEU A 106 5.31 -21.57 -2.14
N GLY A 107 5.92 -22.76 -2.23
CA GLY A 107 5.23 -24.02 -2.47
C GLY A 107 4.81 -24.25 -3.94
N GLY A 108 5.33 -23.47 -4.89
CA GLY A 108 5.14 -23.72 -6.31
C GLY A 108 6.00 -24.91 -6.75
N LYS A 109 5.35 -26.00 -7.19
CA LYS A 109 6.05 -27.11 -7.88
C LYS A 109 6.50 -26.62 -9.27
N LEU A 110 7.75 -26.90 -9.63
CA LEU A 110 8.27 -26.76 -11.00
C LEU A 110 7.79 -27.92 -11.88
#